data_AF-A0A7C3E6C2-F1
#
_entry.id   AF-A0A7C3E6C2-F1
#
_cell.length_a   1.000
_cell.length_b   1.000
_cell.length_c   1.000
_cell.angle_alpha   90.00
_cell.angle_beta   90.00
_cell.angle_gamma   90.00
#
_symmetry.space_group_name_H-M   'P 1'
#
loop_
_entity.id
_entity.type
_entity.pdbx_description
1 polymer ?
#
loop_
_entity_poly.entity_id
_entity_poly.type
_entity_poly.pdbx_seq_one_letter_code
_entity_poly.pdbx_strand_id
1 'polypeptide(L)'
;MDELISKLKSAGLVDEIGNIVLERYSGGYQAVDQSTFRTMFGEAVETARSEDEGDIYSALVSADGGRGYSRFFDAWREEGII
;
A
#
# COMPACT_ATOMS: atom_id res chain seq x y z
N MET A 1 -4.52 -3.60 -8.05
CA MET A 1 -3.99 -2.27 -7.67
C MET A 1 -5.10 -1.25 -7.42
N ASP A 2 -6.02 -1.02 -8.36
CA ASP A 2 -7.08 -0.01 -8.16
C ASP A 2 -7.96 -0.28 -6.93
N GLU A 3 -8.25 -1.55 -6.65
CA GLU A 3 -8.96 -1.95 -5.42
C GLU A 3 -8.19 -1.58 -4.15
N LEU A 4 -6.87 -1.86 -4.10
CA LEU A 4 -6.00 -1.51 -2.97
C LEU A 4 -6.02 -0.01 -2.73
N ILE A 5 -5.85 0.79 -3.78
CA ILE A 5 -5.94 2.26 -3.69
C ILE A 5 -7.32 2.69 -3.17
N SER A 6 -8.40 2.06 -3.63
CA SER A 6 -9.75 2.35 -3.16
C SER A 6 -9.88 2.07 -1.66
N LYS A 7 -9.36 0.94 -1.15
CA LYS A 7 -9.36 0.61 0.28
C LYS A 7 -8.54 1.62 1.09
N LEU A 8 -7.35 1.97 0.62
CA LEU A 8 -6.51 3.01 1.25
C LEU A 8 -7.22 4.37 1.30
N LYS A 9 -7.91 4.74 0.22
CA LYS A 9 -8.70 5.97 0.17
C LYS A 9 -9.85 5.94 1.17
N SER A 10 -10.59 4.84 1.25
CA SER A 10 -11.65 4.64 2.24
C SER A 10 -11.14 4.67 3.69
N ALA A 11 -9.89 4.25 3.92
CA ALA A 11 -9.21 4.33 5.20
C ALA A 11 -8.61 5.73 5.51
N GLY A 12 -8.75 6.72 4.61
CA GLY A 12 -8.16 8.05 4.80
C GLY A 12 -6.63 8.08 4.67
N LEU A 13 -6.06 7.07 4.01
CA LEU A 13 -4.64 6.94 3.70
C LEU A 13 -4.30 7.42 2.29
N VAL A 14 -5.18 8.24 1.69
CA VAL A 14 -4.90 8.98 0.47
C VAL A 14 -5.15 10.45 0.74
N ASP A 15 -4.17 11.30 0.45
CA ASP A 15 -4.29 12.74 0.66
C ASP A 15 -5.09 13.45 -0.45
N GLU A 16 -5.28 14.76 -0.31
CA GLU A 16 -6.11 15.57 -1.22
C GLU A 16 -5.60 15.61 -2.66
N ILE A 17 -4.31 15.35 -2.87
CA ILE A 17 -3.66 15.34 -4.19
C ILE A 17 -3.39 13.92 -4.71
N GLY A 18 -3.79 12.89 -3.96
CA GLY A 18 -3.78 11.50 -4.39
C GLY A 18 -2.56 10.69 -3.93
N ASN A 19 -1.70 11.21 -3.06
CA ASN A 19 -0.58 10.44 -2.53
C ASN A 19 -1.05 9.46 -1.46
N ILE A 20 -0.37 8.33 -1.36
CA ILE A 20 -0.63 7.34 -0.32
C ILE A 20 0.10 7.76 0.96
N VAL A 21 -0.66 8.05 2.00
CA VAL A 21 -0.16 8.38 3.33
C VAL A 21 0.33 7.11 4.00
N LEU A 22 1.60 7.10 4.38
CA LEU A 22 2.26 5.96 5.03
C LEU A 22 2.23 6.09 6.55
N GLU A 23 2.43 7.30 7.07
CA GLU A 23 2.53 7.56 8.50
C GLU A 23 2.15 9.02 8.82
N ARG A 24 1.38 9.25 9.89
CA ARG A 24 0.99 10.59 10.36
C ARG A 24 1.72 10.92 11.67
N TYR A 25 2.18 12.16 11.80
CA TYR A 25 2.85 12.66 13.00
C TYR A 25 2.42 14.11 13.31
N SER A 26 2.79 14.62 14.48
CA SER A 26 2.41 15.98 14.88
C SER A 26 2.96 17.01 13.91
N GLY A 27 2.08 17.64 13.12
CA GLY A 27 2.42 18.67 12.14
C GLY A 27 2.65 18.18 10.71
N GLY A 28 2.41 16.90 10.40
CA GLY A 28 2.55 16.42 9.02
C GLY A 28 2.31 14.92 8.82
N TYR A 29 2.71 14.44 7.64
CA TYR A 29 2.66 13.03 7.31
C TYR A 29 3.73 12.67 6.27
N GLN A 30 4.17 11.42 6.30
CA GLN A 30 4.95 10.82 5.22
C GLN A 30 3.98 10.24 4.19
N ALA A 31 4.21 10.55 2.92
CA ALA A 31 3.44 9.98 1.82
C ALA A 31 4.33 9.60 0.64
N VAL A 32 3.80 8.74 -0.22
CA VAL A 32 4.40 8.36 -1.49
C VAL A 32 3.42 8.65 -2.62
N ASP A 33 3.92 9.22 -3.71
CA ASP A 33 3.14 9.43 -4.91
C ASP A 33 2.56 8.11 -5.43
N GLN A 34 1.31 8.16 -5.89
CA GLN A 34 0.60 6.96 -6.33
C GLN A 34 1.27 6.31 -7.53
N SER A 35 1.82 7.09 -8.47
CA SER A 35 2.50 6.52 -9.65
C SER A 35 3.79 5.81 -9.26
N THR A 36 4.51 6.35 -8.27
CA THR A 36 5.70 5.75 -7.68
C THR A 36 5.35 4.45 -6.96
N PHE A 37 4.29 4.45 -6.15
CA PHE A 37 3.81 3.24 -5.47
C PHE A 37 3.37 2.16 -6.47
N ARG A 38 2.64 2.53 -7.53
CA ARG A 38 2.26 1.62 -8.62
C ARG A 38 3.48 1.03 -9.32
N THR A 39 4.52 1.82 -9.54
CA THR A 39 5.76 1.33 -10.17
C THR A 39 6.46 0.31 -9.28
N MET A 40 6.46 0.51 -7.96
CA MET A 40 7.13 -0.38 -7.01
C MET A 40 6.35 -1.68 -6.74
N PHE A 41 5.02 -1.60 -6.68
CA PHE A 41 4.19 -2.67 -6.14
C PHE A 41 3.06 -3.13 -7.06
N GLY A 42 2.85 -2.45 -8.20
CA GLY A 42 1.78 -2.70 -9.15
C GLY A 42 1.73 -4.15 -9.62
N GLU A 43 2.84 -4.63 -10.18
CA GLU A 43 2.96 -5.99 -10.71
C GLU A 43 2.69 -7.04 -9.63
N ALA A 44 3.31 -6.90 -8.46
CA ALA A 44 3.14 -7.85 -7.35
C ALA A 44 1.67 -7.95 -6.91
N VAL A 45 0.97 -6.83 -6.80
CA VAL A 45 -0.45 -6.80 -6.42
C VAL A 45 -1.36 -7.39 -7.51
N GLU A 46 -1.07 -7.14 -8.79
CA GLU A 46 -1.88 -7.73 -9.88
C GLU A 46 -1.65 -9.24 -9.99
N THR A 47 -0.39 -9.70 -9.89
CA THR A 47 -0.07 -11.14 -9.89
C THR A 47 -0.77 -11.86 -8.76
N ALA A 48 -0.70 -11.33 -7.53
CA ALA A 48 -1.36 -11.92 -6.37
C ALA A 48 -2.87 -12.08 -6.55
N ARG A 49 -3.54 -11.10 -7.19
CA ARG A 49 -4.98 -11.20 -7.51
C ARG A 49 -5.27 -12.22 -8.61
N SER A 50 -4.39 -12.37 -9.59
CA SER A 50 -4.59 -13.30 -10.70
C SER A 50 -4.46 -14.77 -10.32
N GLU A 51 -3.67 -15.06 -9.30
CA GLU A 51 -3.42 -16.42 -8.82
C GLU A 51 -4.54 -16.96 -7.90
N ASP A 52 -5.59 -16.16 -7.62
CA ASP A 52 -6.79 -16.49 -6.79
C ASP A 52 -6.49 -17.01 -5.36
N GLU A 53 -5.20 -17.12 -4.99
CA GLU A 53 -4.69 -17.57 -3.69
C GLU A 53 -3.63 -16.60 -3.12
N GLY A 54 -3.27 -15.52 -3.84
CA GLY A 54 -2.21 -14.60 -3.44
C GLY A 54 -2.65 -13.58 -2.39
N ASP A 55 -2.14 -13.74 -1.17
CA ASP A 55 -2.25 -12.73 -0.11
C ASP A 55 -1.55 -11.41 -0.53
N ILE A 56 -2.33 -10.34 -0.72
CA ILE A 56 -1.82 -9.02 -1.13
C ILE A 56 -0.71 -8.54 -0.18
N TYR A 57 -0.85 -8.81 1.12
CA TYR A 57 0.18 -8.46 2.09
C TYR A 57 1.50 -9.18 1.77
N SER A 58 1.46 -10.48 1.56
CA SER A 58 2.65 -11.29 1.26
C SER A 58 3.34 -10.84 -0.04
N ALA A 59 2.55 -10.44 -1.04
CA ALA A 59 3.06 -9.88 -2.29
C ALA A 59 3.74 -8.52 -2.10
N LEU A 60 3.12 -7.62 -1.31
CA LEU A 60 3.68 -6.30 -0.99
C LEU A 60 5.00 -6.43 -0.21
N VAL A 61 5.04 -7.30 0.80
CA VAL A 61 6.26 -7.55 1.60
C VAL A 61 7.37 -8.15 0.75
N SER A 62 7.06 -9.12 -0.11
CA SER A 62 8.04 -9.72 -1.02
C SER A 62 8.59 -8.68 -2.01
N ALA A 63 7.72 -7.84 -2.56
CA ALA A 63 8.10 -6.79 -3.49
C ALA A 63 8.88 -5.65 -2.83
N ASP A 64 8.71 -5.40 -1.52
CA ASP A 64 9.44 -4.36 -0.78
C ASP A 64 10.96 -4.54 -0.89
N GLY A 65 11.45 -5.78 -0.87
CA GLY A 65 12.87 -6.08 -1.04
C GLY A 65 13.77 -5.37 -0.02
N GLY A 66 13.24 -5.02 1.15
CA GLY A 66 13.96 -4.29 2.20
C GLY A 66 14.02 -2.77 2.04
N ARG A 67 13.17 -2.15 1.20
CA ARG A 67 13.06 -0.68 1.09
C ARG A 67 12.42 -0.05 2.33
N GLY A 68 11.85 -0.84 3.22
CA GLY A 68 11.33 -0.41 4.52
C GLY A 68 9.86 -0.04 4.51
N TYR A 69 9.11 -0.45 3.48
CA TYR A 69 7.66 -0.29 3.44
C TYR A 69 6.91 -1.38 4.20
N SER A 70 7.56 -2.51 4.51
CA SER A 70 6.94 -3.63 5.22
C SER A 70 6.19 -3.21 6.49
N ARG A 71 6.78 -2.29 7.27
CA ARG A 71 6.15 -1.76 8.50
C ARG A 71 4.78 -1.09 8.27
N PHE A 72 4.57 -0.50 7.10
CA PHE A 72 3.29 0.12 6.76
C PHE A 72 2.28 -0.93 6.30
N PHE A 73 2.75 -1.96 5.58
CA PHE A 73 1.90 -3.08 5.17
C PHE A 73 1.43 -3.90 6.38
N ASP A 74 2.29 -4.07 7.39
CA ASP A 74 1.92 -4.67 8.68
C ASP A 74 0.77 -3.88 9.33
N ALA A 75 0.91 -2.56 9.44
CA ALA A 75 -0.12 -1.70 10.01
C ALA A 75 -1.44 -1.78 9.21
N TRP A 76 -1.39 -1.74 7.87
CA TRP A 76 -2.58 -1.84 7.04
C TRP A 76 -3.29 -3.19 7.18
N ARG A 77 -2.54 -4.27 7.37
CA ARG A 77 -3.08 -5.61 7.63
C ARG A 77 -3.74 -5.69 9.00
N GLU A 78 -3.10 -5.16 10.03
CA GLU A 78 -3.65 -5.11 11.40
C GLU A 78 -4.96 -4.30 11.46
N GLU A 79 -5.08 -3.25 10.64
CA GLU A 79 -6.29 -2.44 10.49
C GLU A 79 -7.35 -3.08 9.56
N GLY A 80 -7.06 -4.23 8.94
CA GLY A 80 -7.97 -4.94 8.04
C GLY A 80 -8.20 -4.25 6.69
N ILE A 81 -7.25 -3.41 6.26
CA ILE A 81 -7.29 -2.72 4.96
C ILE A 81 -6.85 -3.69 3.86
N ILE A 82 -5.85 -4.52 4.13
CA ILE A 82 -5.34 -5.58 3.23
C ILE A 82 -5.34 -6.94 3.89
#